data_AF-A0A2V1CYZ0-F1
#
_entry.id   AF-A0A2V1CYZ0-F1
#
_cell.length_a   1.000
_cell.length_b   1.000
_cell.length_c   1.000
_cell.angle_alpha   90.00
_cell.angle_beta   90.00
_cell.angle_gamma   90.00
#
_symmetry.space_group_name_H-M   'P 1'
#
loop_
_entity.id
_entity.type
_entity.pdbx_description
1 polymer ?
#
loop_
_entity_poly.entity_id
_entity_poly.type
_entity_poly.pdbx_seq_one_letter_code
_entity_poly.pdbx_strand_id
1 'polypeptide(L)'
;MGAHQISIYVGEGKGDGVNLVLLGCTGTGKALTAETLAHELEAPLIHMTAGALGAAPNELEESLRNLFELAFAWSAILLIDEADAFLNRRDNDNSYRT
;
A
#
# COMPACT_ATOMS: atom_id res chain seq x y z
N MET A 1 -22.13 -13.20 13.63
CA MET A 1 -20.79 -13.74 13.30
C MET A 1 -20.56 -13.38 11.83
N GLY A 2 -20.08 -12.15 11.60
CA GLY A 2 -20.07 -11.53 10.27
C GLY A 2 -18.89 -12.00 9.46
N ALA A 3 -19.11 -12.29 8.18
CA ALA A 3 -18.07 -12.72 7.25
C ALA A 3 -16.94 -11.68 7.22
N HIS A 4 -15.73 -12.09 7.60
CA HIS A 4 -14.53 -11.30 7.38
C HIS A 4 -14.12 -11.49 5.92
N GLN A 5 -14.62 -10.62 5.04
CA GLN A 5 -14.28 -10.64 3.63
C GLN A 5 -12.92 -9.97 3.44
N ILE A 6 -11.91 -10.76 3.07
CA ILE A 6 -10.63 -10.30 2.54
C ILE A 6 -10.74 -10.39 1.03
N SER A 7 -10.75 -9.25 0.35
CA SER A 7 -10.66 -9.20 -1.11
C SER A 7 -9.21 -8.94 -1.48
N ILE A 8 -8.61 -9.86 -2.25
CA ILE A 8 -7.25 -9.78 -2.79
C ILE A 8 -7.38 -9.26 -4.22
N TYR A 9 -6.91 -8.04 -4.47
CA TYR A 9 -6.76 -7.53 -5.83
C TYR A 9 -5.34 -7.79 -6.30
N VAL A 10 -5.17 -8.47 -7.44
CA VAL A 10 -3.89 -8.59 -8.15
C VAL A 10 -3.99 -7.74 -9.40
N GLY A 11 -3.28 -6.61 -9.41
CA GLY A 11 -3.19 -5.74 -10.58
C GLY A 11 -1.88 -6.00 -11.34
N GLU A 12 -1.95 -6.09 -12.68
CA GLU A 12 -0.76 -6.03 -13.53
C GLU A 12 -0.12 -4.64 -13.42
N GLY A 13 0.98 -4.54 -12.66
CA GLY A 13 1.84 -3.36 -12.65
C GLY A 13 2.79 -3.37 -13.85
N LYS A 14 3.41 -2.22 -14.14
CA LYS A 14 4.36 -2.03 -15.25
C LYS A 14 5.75 -2.69 -15.03
N GLY A 15 5.82 -3.71 -14.17
CA GLY A 15 7.00 -4.52 -13.86
C GLY A 15 6.55 -5.86 -13.28
N ASP A 16 7.42 -6.87 -13.23
CA ASP A 16 7.13 -8.28 -12.88
C ASP A 16 6.62 -8.53 -11.42
N GLY A 17 6.06 -7.52 -10.75
CA GLY A 17 5.55 -7.58 -9.39
C GLY A 17 4.03 -7.77 -9.30
N VAL A 18 3.60 -8.36 -8.18
CA VAL A 18 2.19 -8.52 -7.80
C VAL A 18 1.80 -7.40 -6.84
N ASN A 19 0.85 -6.56 -7.21
CA ASN A 19 0.28 -5.57 -6.29
C ASN A 19 -0.91 -6.17 -5.56
N LEU A 20 -0.92 -6.11 -4.22
CA LEU A 20 -1.99 -6.61 -3.38
C LEU A 20 -2.68 -5.48 -2.61
N VAL A 21 -4.01 -5.37 -2.75
CA VAL A 21 -4.82 -4.47 -1.91
C VAL A 21 -5.68 -5.31 -0.96
N LEU A 22 -5.58 -5.05 0.35
CA LEU A 22 -6.33 -5.74 1.39
C LEU A 22 -7.45 -4.82 1.94
N LEU A 23 -8.71 -5.17 1.69
CA LEU A 23 -9.89 -4.41 2.16
C LEU A 23 -10.66 -5.15 3.25
N GLY A 24 -11.37 -4.42 4.13
CA GLY A 24 -12.23 -4.96 5.21
C GLY A 24 -12.05 -4.25 6.56
N CYS A 25 -12.75 -4.71 7.60
CA CYS A 25 -12.78 -4.05 8.91
C CYS A 25 -11.42 -4.03 9.63
N THR A 26 -11.28 -3.16 10.62
CA THR A 26 -10.14 -3.19 11.55
C THR A 26 -10.11 -4.53 12.29
N GLY A 27 -8.90 -5.04 12.56
CA GLY A 27 -8.73 -6.32 13.25
C GLY A 27 -8.92 -7.59 12.40
N THR A 28 -9.15 -7.49 11.08
CA THR A 28 -9.21 -8.69 10.20
C THR A 28 -7.84 -9.21 9.75
N GLY A 29 -6.76 -8.79 10.39
CA GLY A 29 -5.41 -9.29 10.11
C GLY A 29 -4.80 -8.83 8.78
N LYS A 30 -5.08 -7.62 8.29
CA LYS A 30 -4.50 -7.11 7.02
C LYS A 30 -2.98 -6.94 7.10
N ALA A 31 -2.53 -6.17 8.08
CA ALA A 31 -1.10 -6.02 8.37
C ALA A 31 -0.46 -7.38 8.68
N LEU A 32 -1.13 -8.19 9.51
CA LEU A 32 -0.67 -9.56 9.81
C LEU A 32 -0.54 -10.44 8.56
N THR A 33 -1.38 -10.25 7.54
CA THR A 33 -1.29 -10.99 6.27
C THR A 33 0.00 -10.65 5.55
N ALA A 34 0.38 -9.36 5.48
CA ALA A 34 1.64 -8.94 4.87
C ALA A 34 2.86 -9.42 5.67
N GLU A 35 2.80 -9.35 7.00
CA GLU A 35 3.84 -9.89 7.89
C GLU A 35 4.03 -11.40 7.70
N THR A 36 2.92 -12.14 7.62
CA THR A 36 2.95 -13.59 7.39
C THR A 36 3.53 -13.90 6.00
N LEU A 37 3.13 -13.16 4.96
CA LEU A 37 3.69 -13.35 3.61
C LEU A 37 5.19 -13.06 3.59
N ALA A 38 5.66 -12.01 4.27
CA ALA A 38 7.07 -11.68 4.34
C ALA A 38 7.87 -12.79 5.04
N HIS A 39 7.30 -13.36 6.10
CA HIS A 39 7.88 -14.49 6.81
C HIS A 39 7.96 -15.75 5.94
N GLU A 40 6.85 -16.14 5.30
CA GLU A 40 6.76 -17.35 4.47
C GLU A 40 7.62 -17.25 3.20
N LEU A 41 7.78 -16.06 2.65
CA LEU A 41 8.61 -15.81 1.45
C LEU A 41 10.08 -15.49 1.79
N GLU A 42 10.44 -15.50 3.09
CA GLU A 42 11.77 -15.09 3.58
C GLU A 42 12.24 -13.74 3.01
N ALA A 43 11.29 -12.84 2.78
CA ALA A 43 11.52 -11.53 2.19
C ALA A 43 11.47 -10.43 3.26
N PRO A 44 12.29 -9.37 3.17
CA PRO A 44 12.16 -8.22 4.05
C PRO A 44 10.78 -7.58 3.93
N LEU A 45 10.23 -7.08 5.04
CA LEU A 45 9.00 -6.28 5.04
C LEU A 45 9.35 -4.80 5.22
N ILE A 46 8.98 -3.98 4.25
CA ILE A 46 9.03 -2.51 4.35
C ILE A 46 7.62 -2.06 4.71
N HIS A 47 7.44 -1.56 5.93
CA HIS A 47 6.16 -1.06 6.42
C HIS A 47 6.13 0.47 6.42
N MET A 48 5.10 1.05 5.80
CA MET A 48 4.90 2.49 5.77
C MET A 48 3.42 2.86 5.92
N THR A 49 3.14 3.90 6.70
CA THR A 49 1.81 4.53 6.74
C THR A 49 1.68 5.55 5.62
N ALA A 50 0.56 5.59 4.91
CA ALA A 50 0.34 6.52 3.80
C ALA A 50 0.47 8.00 4.20
N GLY A 51 0.20 8.34 5.46
CA GLY A 51 0.42 9.69 6.01
C GLY A 51 1.89 10.14 6.01
N ALA A 52 2.84 9.20 5.95
CA ALA A 52 4.27 9.51 5.92
C ALA A 52 4.81 9.83 4.51
N LEU A 53 4.00 9.62 3.47
CA LEU A 53 4.42 9.83 2.07
C LEU A 53 4.48 11.30 1.65
N GLY A 54 4.08 12.23 2.51
CA GLY A 54 4.00 13.65 2.19
C GLY A 54 2.60 14.09 1.76
N ALA A 55 2.32 15.38 1.92
CA ALA A 55 1.00 15.95 1.63
C ALA A 55 0.91 16.53 0.22
N ALA A 56 2.04 16.97 -0.33
CA ALA A 56 2.10 17.52 -1.68
C ALA A 56 2.27 16.40 -2.74
N PRO A 57 1.68 16.54 -3.94
CA PRO A 57 1.81 15.54 -5.01
C PRO A 57 3.26 15.20 -5.38
N ASN A 58 4.15 16.18 -5.37
CA ASN A 58 5.57 15.99 -5.73
C ASN A 58 6.31 15.18 -4.65
N GLU A 59 6.06 15.48 -3.37
CA GLU A 59 6.66 14.76 -2.23
C GLU A 59 6.19 13.30 -2.19
N LEU A 60 4.91 13.07 -2.49
CA LEU A 60 4.32 11.74 -2.63
C LEU A 60 5.02 10.94 -3.73
N GLU A 61 5.16 11.52 -4.92
CA GLU A 61 5.75 10.82 -6.06
C GLU A 61 7.20 10.44 -5.77
N GLU A 62 7.98 11.35 -5.20
CA GLU A 62 9.36 11.09 -4.80
C GLU A 62 9.45 10.02 -3.71
N SER A 63 8.61 10.10 -2.67
CA SER A 63 8.58 9.12 -1.58
C SER A 63 8.20 7.73 -2.08
N LEU A 64 7.15 7.62 -2.90
CA LEU A 64 6.74 6.34 -3.50
C LEU A 64 7.83 5.77 -4.40
N ARG A 65 8.45 6.60 -5.25
CA ARG A 65 9.55 6.16 -6.12
C ARG A 65 10.69 5.56 -5.31
N ASN A 66 11.14 6.25 -4.27
CA ASN A 66 12.22 5.79 -3.40
C ASN A 66 11.87 4.46 -2.69
N LEU A 67 10.61 4.29 -2.27
CA LEU A 67 10.16 3.04 -1.64
C LEU A 67 10.10 1.87 -2.60
N PHE A 68 9.62 2.10 -3.83
CA PHE A 68 9.61 1.05 -4.86
C PHE A 68 11.04 0.66 -5.25
N GLU A 69 11.95 1.62 -5.39
CA GLU A 69 13.36 1.34 -5.65
C GLU A 69 14.02 0.54 -4.53
N LEU A 70 13.76 0.90 -3.27
CA LEU A 70 14.26 0.15 -2.11
C LEU A 70 13.67 -1.26 -2.05
N ALA A 71 12.36 -1.40 -2.23
CA ALA A 71 11.68 -2.69 -2.22
C ALA A 71 12.18 -3.61 -3.33
N PHE A 72 12.39 -3.05 -4.53
CA PHE A 72 12.96 -3.78 -5.66
C PHE A 72 14.40 -4.21 -5.38
N ALA A 73 15.25 -3.31 -4.88
CA ALA A 73 16.65 -3.61 -4.58
C ALA A 73 16.81 -4.74 -3.56
N TRP A 74 15.87 -4.86 -2.61
CA TRP A 74 15.93 -5.85 -1.54
C TRP A 74 15.02 -7.07 -1.77
N SER A 75 14.32 -7.14 -2.91
CA SER A 75 13.27 -8.15 -3.15
C SER A 75 12.28 -8.24 -1.98
N ALA A 76 11.86 -7.08 -1.48
CA ALA A 76 11.07 -6.93 -0.27
C ALA A 76 9.58 -6.82 -0.55
N ILE A 77 8.76 -7.17 0.44
CA ILE A 77 7.33 -6.86 0.46
C ILE A 77 7.17 -5.42 0.96
N LEU A 78 6.49 -4.57 0.18
CA LEU A 78 6.12 -3.22 0.58
C LEU A 78 4.67 -3.19 1.06
N LEU A 79 4.46 -2.87 2.34
CA LEU A 79 3.15 -2.65 2.95
C LEU A 79 2.92 -1.15 3.12
N ILE A 80 1.87 -0.63 2.48
CA ILE A 80 1.37 0.74 2.67
C ILE A 80 0.06 0.66 3.47
N ASP A 81 0.09 1.06 4.74
CA ASP A 81 -1.07 1.06 5.64
C ASP A 81 -1.80 2.41 5.65
N GLU A 82 -3.07 2.42 6.07
CA GLU A 82 -3.93 3.63 6.14
C GLU A 82 -4.02 4.43 4.82
N ALA A 83 -3.95 3.74 3.68
CA ALA A 83 -4.04 4.37 2.36
C ALA A 83 -5.38 5.07 2.10
N ASP A 84 -6.43 4.70 2.82
CA ASP A 84 -7.75 5.34 2.76
C ASP A 84 -7.73 6.79 3.27
N ALA A 85 -6.95 7.09 4.31
CA ALA A 85 -6.72 8.47 4.78
C ALA A 85 -6.09 9.34 3.69
N PHE A 86 -5.31 8.72 2.80
CA PHE A 86 -4.68 9.37 1.65
C PHE A 86 -5.62 9.48 0.44
N LEU A 87 -6.40 8.43 0.14
CA LEU A 87 -7.37 8.41 -0.97
C LEU A 87 -8.49 9.46 -0.78
N ASN A 88 -8.97 9.64 0.46
CA ASN A 88 -10.02 10.62 0.78
C ASN A 88 -9.57 12.09 0.63
N ARG A 89 -8.27 12.38 0.56
CA ARG A 89 -7.78 13.75 0.27
C ARG A 89 -7.98 14.15 -1.19
N ARG A 90 -8.01 13.20 -2.12
CA ARG A 90 -8.16 13.49 -3.56
C ARG A 90 -9.58 13.90 -3.95
N ASP A 91 -10.61 13.45 -3.22
CA ASP A 91 -12.00 13.83 -3.51
C ASP A 91 -12.31 15.29 -3.16
N ASN A 92 -11.55 15.92 -2.26
CA ASN A 92 -11.70 17.33 -1.93
C ASN A 92 -10.91 18.28 -2.85
N ASP A 93 -10.03 17.76 -3.71
CA ASP A 93 -9.30 18.54 -4.70
C ASP A 93 -9.90 18.39 -6.11
N ASN A 94 -11.21 18.58 -6.23
CA ASN A 94 -11.90 18.72 -7.51
C ASN A 94 -11.75 20.15 -8.08
N SER A 95 -10.60 20.81 -7.87
CA SER A 95 -10.38 22.21 -8.25
C SER A 95 -9.86 22.40 -9.69
N TYR A 96 -9.61 21.32 -10.43
CA TYR A 96 -9.19 21.36 -11.85
C TYR A 96 -10.35 21.40 -12.87
N ARG A 97 -11.53 21.91 -12.48
CA ARG A 97 -12.60 22.26 -13.42
C ARG A 97 -12.89 23.76 -13.37
N THR A 98 -12.15 24.56 -14.14
CA THR A 98 -12.63 25.79 -14.79
C THR A 98 -11.73 26.07 -15.99
#